data_AF-A0A1F5EGW1-F1
#
_entry.id   AF-A0A1F5EGW1-F1
#
_cell.length_a   1.000
_cell.length_b   1.000
_cell.length_c   1.000
_cell.angle_alpha   90.00
_cell.angle_beta   90.00
_cell.angle_gamma   90.00
#
_symmetry.space_group_name_H-M   'P 1'
#
loop_
_entity.id
_entity.type
_entity.pdbx_description
1 polymer ?
#
loop_
_entity_poly.entity_id
_entity_poly.type
_entity_poly.pdbx_seq_one_letter_code
_entity_poly.pdbx_strand_id
1 'polypeptide(L)'
;MNFLLWKKFRIAFAVLLLAVAIGFLASRSSHSQYGTIGILSVNNLNAEIQAEAIKNIAEKDSDRDGLKDWEEALWGSDPHNPDTDGDRTPDGEEVVVGRNPIIAGPNDKLYNTLALKKKEDDNKYPEKDLTATDLFAQNLFAEYL
;
A
#
# COMPACT_ATOMS: atom_id res chain seq x y z
N MET A 1 15.12 -0.47 -56.74
CA MET A 1 15.18 -1.15 -55.42
C MET A 1 14.37 -0.38 -54.38
N ASN A 2 13.22 -0.94 -53.99
CA ASN A 2 12.42 -0.79 -52.76
C ASN A 2 12.49 0.49 -51.89
N PHE A 3 12.26 1.68 -52.43
CA PHE A 3 11.98 2.87 -51.61
C PHE A 3 10.54 2.88 -51.03
N LEU A 4 9.58 2.24 -51.69
CA LEU A 4 8.17 2.20 -51.26
C LEU A 4 7.89 1.22 -50.11
N LEU A 5 8.69 0.16 -49.95
CA LEU A 5 8.49 -0.84 -48.90
C LEU A 5 8.85 -0.27 -47.51
N TRP A 6 9.88 0.59 -47.46
CA TRP A 6 10.42 1.11 -46.21
C TRP A 6 9.54 2.19 -45.56
N LYS A 7 8.78 2.96 -46.36
CA LYS A 7 7.80 3.93 -45.83
C LYS A 7 6.60 3.24 -45.16
N LYS A 8 6.10 2.15 -45.73
CA LYS A 8 5.01 1.36 -45.13
C LYS A 8 5.44 0.69 -43.82
N PHE A 9 6.69 0.24 -43.75
CA PHE A 9 7.28 -0.35 -42.54
C PHE A 9 7.40 0.68 -41.40
N ARG A 10 7.82 1.92 -41.71
CA ARG A 10 7.90 3.00 -40.72
C ARG A 10 6.53 3.41 -40.17
N ILE A 11 5.50 3.42 -41.01
CA ILE A 11 4.13 3.72 -40.58
C ILE A 11 3.59 2.59 -39.69
N ALA A 12 3.78 1.32 -40.07
CA ALA A 12 3.37 0.19 -39.26
C ALA A 12 4.08 0.16 -37.89
N PHE A 13 5.37 0.47 -37.87
CA PHE A 13 6.15 0.56 -36.62
C PHE A 13 5.70 1.72 -35.72
N ALA A 14 5.36 2.87 -36.30
CA ALA A 14 4.82 4.01 -35.54
C ALA A 14 3.45 3.71 -34.92
N VAL A 15 2.57 3.00 -35.63
CA VAL A 15 1.26 2.57 -35.11
C VAL A 15 1.42 1.56 -33.97
N LEU A 16 2.38 0.63 -34.07
CA LEU A 16 2.70 -0.32 -33.01
C LEU A 16 3.19 0.38 -31.73
N LEU A 17 4.10 1.34 -31.87
CA LEU A 17 4.60 2.12 -30.72
C LEU A 17 3.49 2.94 -30.05
N LEU A 18 2.58 3.51 -30.85
CA LEU A 18 1.42 4.23 -30.32
C LEU A 18 0.49 3.29 -29.54
N ALA A 19 0.22 2.09 -30.05
CA ALA A 19 -0.61 1.10 -29.37
C ALA A 19 0.01 0.63 -28.04
N VAL A 20 1.33 0.42 -28.01
CA VAL A 20 2.07 0.07 -26.78
C VAL A 20 2.04 1.23 -25.78
N ALA A 21 2.19 2.48 -26.25
CA ALA A 21 2.10 3.66 -25.38
C ALA A 21 0.70 3.84 -24.78
N ILE A 22 -0.37 3.67 -25.58
CA ILE A 22 -1.75 3.71 -25.10
C ILE A 22 -2.03 2.59 -24.09
N GLY A 23 -1.54 1.38 -24.36
CA GLY A 23 -1.64 0.26 -23.42
C GLY A 23 -0.89 0.52 -22.11
N PHE A 24 0.30 1.12 -22.16
CA PHE A 24 1.09 1.49 -20.99
C PHE A 24 0.46 2.63 -20.17
N LEU A 25 -0.15 3.62 -20.84
CA LEU A 25 -0.93 4.68 -20.19
C LEU A 25 -2.20 4.14 -19.52
N ALA A 26 -2.94 3.25 -20.19
CA ALA A 26 -4.12 2.60 -19.62
C ALA A 26 -3.75 1.65 -18.46
N SER A 27 -2.59 1.00 -18.52
CA SER A 27 -2.09 0.14 -17.44
C SER A 27 -1.57 0.94 -16.24
N ARG A 28 -1.19 2.21 -16.42
CA ARG A 28 -0.81 3.12 -15.32
C ARG A 28 -1.98 3.86 -14.69
N SER A 29 -3.18 3.81 -15.27
CA SER A 29 -4.36 4.48 -14.71
C SER A 29 -5.17 3.65 -13.72
N SER A 30 -4.67 2.49 -13.27
CA SER A 30 -5.20 1.84 -12.06
C SER A 30 -4.64 2.53 -10.82
N HIS A 31 -4.90 3.83 -10.69
CA HIS A 31 -4.68 4.54 -9.45
C HIS A 31 -5.93 4.32 -8.59
N SER A 32 -5.72 3.50 -7.55
CA SER A 32 -6.54 3.28 -6.37
C SER A 32 -8.01 3.70 -6.48
N GLN A 33 -8.88 2.69 -6.52
CA GLN A 33 -10.18 2.83 -5.89
C GLN A 33 -9.93 2.99 -4.38
N TYR A 34 -9.53 4.19 -3.96
CA TYR A 34 -10.04 4.70 -2.70
C TYR A 34 -11.52 4.84 -2.96
N GLY A 35 -12.25 3.73 -2.81
CA GLY A 35 -13.68 3.76 -2.70
C GLY A 35 -13.93 4.85 -1.69
N THR A 36 -14.67 5.88 -2.11
CA THR A 36 -15.37 6.79 -1.21
C THR A 36 -15.66 5.96 0.03
N ILE A 37 -14.98 6.23 1.17
CA ILE A 37 -15.37 5.58 2.41
C ILE A 37 -16.84 5.84 2.42
N GLY A 38 -17.61 4.76 2.32
CA GLY A 38 -19.05 4.79 2.37
C GLY A 38 -19.38 5.15 3.80
N ILE A 39 -19.07 6.39 4.20
CA ILE A 39 -19.91 7.18 5.03
C ILE A 39 -21.19 7.30 4.20
N LEU A 40 -21.94 6.18 4.14
CA LEU A 40 -23.40 6.19 4.20
C LEU A 40 -23.72 7.41 5.04
N SER A 41 -24.51 8.32 4.49
CA SER A 41 -25.01 9.52 5.15
C SER A 41 -25.54 9.20 6.57
N VAL A 42 -24.65 8.99 7.54
CA VAL A 42 -24.91 8.59 8.93
C VAL A 42 -25.49 9.78 9.69
N ASN A 43 -25.32 10.97 9.14
CA ASN A 43 -25.93 12.21 9.59
C ASN A 43 -27.48 12.12 9.65
N ASN A 44 -28.09 11.13 8.99
CA ASN A 44 -29.54 10.89 9.00
C ASN A 44 -29.95 9.58 9.74
N LEU A 45 -29.02 8.88 10.38
CA LEU A 45 -29.31 7.68 11.19
C LEU A 45 -29.42 8.05 12.67
N ASN A 46 -30.16 7.27 13.46
CA ASN A 46 -30.20 7.48 14.92
C ASN A 46 -28.82 7.17 15.55
N ALA A 47 -28.53 7.78 16.70
CA ALA A 47 -27.20 7.72 17.32
C ALA A 47 -26.73 6.29 17.65
N GLU A 48 -27.65 5.36 17.94
CA GLU A 48 -27.32 3.96 18.25
C GLU A 48 -26.85 3.18 17.02
N ILE A 49 -27.50 3.36 15.87
CA ILE A 49 -27.07 2.74 14.60
C ILE A 49 -25.73 3.32 14.15
N GLN A 50 -25.50 4.62 14.38
CA GLN A 50 -24.21 5.24 14.08
C GLN A 50 -23.08 4.62 14.92
N ALA A 51 -23.30 4.44 16.22
CA ALA A 51 -22.31 3.85 17.11
C ALA A 51 -21.95 2.41 16.70
N GLU A 52 -22.96 1.61 16.36
CA GLU A 52 -22.75 0.24 15.89
C GLU A 52 -22.01 0.19 14.55
N ALA A 53 -22.36 1.07 13.60
CA ALA A 53 -21.65 1.15 12.33
C ALA A 53 -20.18 1.57 12.49
N ILE A 54 -19.91 2.56 13.34
CA ILE A 54 -18.55 3.00 13.63
C ILE A 54 -17.75 1.89 14.30
N LYS A 55 -18.35 1.17 15.26
CA LYS A 55 -17.71 0.03 15.92
C LYS A 55 -17.33 -1.05 14.91
N ASN A 56 -18.26 -1.44 14.03
CA ASN A 56 -17.99 -2.45 13.01
C ASN A 56 -16.88 -2.04 12.04
N ILE A 57 -16.72 -0.74 11.74
CA ILE A 57 -15.61 -0.24 10.91
C ILE A 57 -14.29 -0.28 11.71
N ALA A 58 -14.31 0.17 12.96
CA ALA A 58 -13.13 0.25 13.82
C ALA A 58 -12.60 -1.11 14.27
N GLU A 59 -13.42 -2.16 14.19
CA GLU A 59 -13.08 -3.55 14.53
C GLU A 59 -12.99 -4.44 13.28
N LYS A 60 -13.14 -3.88 12.08
CA LYS A 60 -13.09 -4.66 10.84
C LYS A 60 -11.66 -5.16 10.59
N ASP A 61 -11.56 -6.46 10.39
CA ASP A 61 -10.36 -7.20 10.01
C ASP A 61 -10.82 -8.20 8.93
N SER A 62 -10.52 -7.89 7.68
CA SER A 62 -11.15 -8.50 6.51
C SER A 62 -10.50 -9.82 6.10
N ASP A 63 -9.21 -9.99 6.32
CA ASP A 63 -8.46 -11.22 6.05
C ASP A 63 -8.09 -12.02 7.31
N ARG A 64 -8.31 -11.47 8.50
CA ARG A 64 -8.22 -12.13 9.81
C ARG A 64 -6.79 -12.49 10.19
N ASP A 65 -5.86 -11.63 9.84
CA ASP A 65 -4.45 -11.78 10.17
C ASP A 65 -4.08 -11.17 11.55
N GLY A 66 -5.01 -10.41 12.14
CA GLY A 66 -4.86 -9.73 13.42
C GLY A 66 -4.53 -8.24 13.33
N LEU A 67 -4.43 -7.67 12.13
CA LEU A 67 -4.31 -6.25 11.83
C LEU A 67 -5.63 -5.74 11.26
N LYS A 68 -6.20 -4.68 11.84
CA LYS A 68 -7.49 -4.17 11.37
C LYS A 68 -7.33 -3.45 10.03
N ASP A 69 -8.36 -3.45 9.19
CA ASP A 69 -8.37 -2.79 7.87
C ASP A 69 -7.84 -1.34 7.91
N TRP A 70 -8.16 -0.59 8.98
CA TRP A 70 -7.72 0.79 9.14
C TRP A 70 -6.27 0.92 9.62
N GLU A 71 -5.76 -0.07 10.35
CA GLU A 71 -4.34 -0.17 10.76
C GLU A 71 -3.49 -0.53 9.54
N GLU A 72 -3.95 -1.47 8.73
CA GLU A 72 -3.31 -1.86 7.47
C GLU A 72 -3.15 -0.70 6.50
N ALA A 73 -4.14 0.19 6.42
CA ALA A 73 -4.04 1.40 5.61
C ALA A 73 -2.89 2.34 6.05
N LEU A 74 -2.47 2.32 7.32
CA LEU A 74 -1.36 3.11 7.85
C LEU A 74 0.00 2.49 7.50
N TRP A 75 0.06 1.16 7.47
CA TRP A 75 1.25 0.42 7.03
C TRP A 75 1.37 0.35 5.50
N GLY A 76 0.24 0.45 4.81
CA GLY A 76 0.12 0.24 3.38
C GLY A 76 0.07 -1.23 2.98
N SER A 77 -0.29 -2.13 3.91
CA SER A 77 -0.61 -3.53 3.62
C SER A 77 -1.99 -3.67 2.94
N ASP A 78 -2.29 -4.84 2.40
CA ASP A 78 -3.54 -5.13 1.69
C ASP A 78 -4.56 -5.81 2.61
N PRO A 79 -5.70 -5.16 2.93
CA PRO A 79 -6.70 -5.68 3.87
C PRO A 79 -7.44 -6.94 3.44
N HIS A 80 -7.13 -7.48 2.27
CA HIS A 80 -7.71 -8.74 1.81
C HIS A 80 -6.64 -9.81 1.59
N ASN A 81 -5.42 -9.57 2.04
CA ASN A 81 -4.30 -10.48 1.89
C ASN A 81 -3.51 -10.56 3.21
N PRO A 82 -3.62 -11.68 3.95
CA PRO A 82 -3.07 -11.77 5.29
C PRO A 82 -1.53 -11.82 5.36
N ASP A 83 -0.83 -11.74 4.22
CA ASP A 83 0.64 -11.76 4.06
C ASP A 83 0.95 -10.94 2.81
N THR A 84 1.05 -9.62 2.97
CA THR A 84 1.10 -8.65 1.87
C THR A 84 2.36 -8.80 1.03
N ASP A 85 3.49 -9.05 1.67
CA ASP A 85 4.79 -9.15 0.99
C ASP A 85 5.17 -10.59 0.57
N GLY A 86 4.42 -11.59 1.04
CA GLY A 86 4.53 -12.99 0.64
C GLY A 86 5.69 -13.74 1.32
N ASP A 87 6.15 -13.28 2.49
CA ASP A 87 7.25 -13.90 3.22
C ASP A 87 6.85 -15.09 4.12
N ARG A 88 5.53 -15.35 4.22
CA ARG A 88 4.86 -16.34 5.08
C ARG A 88 4.68 -15.93 6.54
N THR A 89 4.89 -14.68 6.88
CA THR A 89 4.50 -14.09 8.16
C THR A 89 3.26 -13.25 7.95
N PRO A 90 2.22 -13.37 8.80
CA PRO A 90 1.07 -12.50 8.67
C PRO A 90 1.38 -11.03 8.98
N ASP A 91 0.77 -10.08 8.28
CA ASP A 91 1.06 -8.65 8.42
C ASP A 91 0.86 -8.18 9.88
N GLY A 92 -0.22 -8.64 10.52
CA GLY A 92 -0.50 -8.41 11.94
C GLY A 92 0.55 -8.97 12.90
N GLU A 93 1.11 -10.15 12.61
CA GLU A 93 2.20 -10.72 13.41
C GLU A 93 3.47 -9.86 13.26
N GLU A 94 3.76 -9.42 12.04
CA GLU A 94 4.91 -8.56 11.76
C GLU A 94 4.85 -7.25 12.53
N VAL A 95 3.71 -6.54 12.46
CA VAL A 95 3.54 -5.27 13.18
C VAL A 95 3.72 -5.46 14.70
N VAL A 96 3.15 -6.51 15.28
CA VAL A 96 3.27 -6.83 16.73
C VAL A 96 4.73 -7.04 17.16
N VAL A 97 5.57 -7.61 16.28
CA VAL A 97 6.99 -7.82 16.58
C VAL A 97 7.91 -6.70 16.09
N GLY A 98 7.35 -5.58 15.63
CA GLY A 98 8.10 -4.42 15.13
C GLY A 98 8.77 -4.65 13.79
N ARG A 99 8.10 -5.39 12.90
CA ARG A 99 8.46 -5.64 11.50
C ARG A 99 7.52 -4.87 10.56
N ASN A 100 7.89 -4.77 9.29
CA ASN A 100 7.20 -3.98 8.29
C ASN A 100 6.46 -4.92 7.31
N PRO A 101 5.12 -4.89 7.28
CA PRO A 101 4.32 -5.86 6.54
C PRO A 101 4.36 -5.74 5.00
N ILE A 102 5.07 -4.74 4.48
CA ILE A 102 5.22 -4.56 3.03
C ILE A 102 6.65 -4.85 2.54
N ILE A 103 7.50 -5.39 3.41
CA ILE A 103 8.90 -5.70 3.11
C ILE A 103 9.18 -7.13 3.51
N ALA A 104 9.36 -8.02 2.53
CA ALA A 104 9.61 -9.42 2.84
C ALA A 104 10.80 -9.63 3.79
N GLY A 105 10.57 -10.40 4.84
CA GLY A 105 11.58 -10.82 5.79
C GLY A 105 12.78 -11.51 5.13
N PRO A 106 13.97 -11.41 5.75
CA PRO A 106 14.23 -10.92 7.11
C PRO A 106 14.68 -9.44 7.20
N ASN A 107 14.48 -8.64 6.14
CA ASN A 107 15.05 -7.27 6.02
C ASN A 107 14.03 -6.15 6.31
N ASP A 108 13.15 -6.39 7.26
CA ASP A 108 11.87 -5.72 7.40
C ASP A 108 11.65 -5.14 8.80
N LYS A 109 12.66 -5.26 9.66
CA LYS A 109 12.65 -4.68 11.00
C LYS A 109 12.42 -3.17 10.93
N LEU A 110 11.51 -2.70 11.77
CA LEU A 110 11.32 -1.28 12.00
C LEU A 110 12.38 -0.79 12.98
N TYR A 111 13.03 0.30 12.60
CA TYR A 111 14.02 0.96 13.45
C TYR A 111 13.39 2.23 14.01
N ASN A 112 13.27 2.32 15.33
CA ASN A 112 12.86 3.56 15.99
C ASN A 112 13.79 4.69 15.53
N THR A 113 13.21 5.72 14.92
CA THR A 113 13.96 6.86 14.38
C THR A 113 14.74 7.64 15.46
N LEU A 114 14.31 7.58 16.73
CA LEU A 114 15.06 8.12 17.88
C LEU A 114 16.37 7.35 18.14
N ALA A 115 16.42 6.06 17.80
CA ALA A 115 17.61 5.23 17.94
C ALA A 115 18.56 5.33 16.73
N LEU A 116 18.05 5.70 15.55
CA LEU A 116 18.84 5.82 14.31
C LEU A 116 19.69 7.08 14.20
N LYS A 117 19.49 8.09 15.05
CA LYS A 117 20.45 9.22 15.13
C LYS A 117 21.87 8.79 15.58
N LYS A 118 22.09 7.49 15.85
CA LYS A 118 23.36 6.92 16.30
C LYS A 118 23.99 5.88 15.35
N LYS A 119 23.35 5.52 14.23
CA LYS A 119 23.92 4.56 13.26
C LYS A 119 23.68 5.02 11.83
N GLU A 120 24.41 6.07 11.44
CA GLU A 120 24.97 6.11 10.08
C GLU A 120 25.94 4.93 10.02
N ASP A 121 25.75 3.96 9.12
CA ASP A 121 26.81 3.13 8.51
C ASP A 121 26.32 1.79 7.89
N ASP A 122 25.15 1.71 7.23
CA ASP A 122 24.88 0.61 6.30
C ASP A 122 23.60 0.83 5.47
N ASN A 123 23.80 1.32 4.25
CA ASN A 123 22.81 1.34 3.16
C ASN A 123 22.23 -0.06 2.90
N LYS A 124 21.02 -0.36 3.39
CA LYS A 124 20.11 -1.36 2.77
C LYS A 124 18.68 -1.35 3.35
N TYR A 125 17.88 -0.34 3.04
CA TYR A 125 16.41 -0.46 3.18
C TYR A 125 15.73 0.08 1.92
N PRO A 126 14.71 -0.60 1.39
CA PRO A 126 14.03 -0.15 0.18
C PRO A 126 13.30 1.17 0.46
N GLU A 127 13.74 2.22 -0.24
CA GLU A 127 13.13 3.57 -0.25
C GLU A 127 11.69 3.49 -0.79
N LYS A 128 10.72 3.30 0.09
CA LYS A 128 9.48 4.05 -0.03
C LYS A 128 9.74 5.33 0.75
N ASP A 129 9.75 6.48 0.07
CA ASP A 129 9.93 7.80 0.69
C ASP A 129 8.76 8.08 1.64
N LEU A 130 8.79 7.48 2.82
CA LEU A 130 7.84 7.72 3.89
C LEU A 130 8.03 9.17 4.35
N THR A 131 6.95 9.92 4.41
CA THR A 131 7.00 11.27 4.95
C THR A 131 7.36 11.21 6.44
N ALA A 132 7.86 12.31 7.00
CA ALA A 132 8.07 12.41 8.46
C ALA A 132 6.79 12.13 9.25
N THR A 133 5.62 12.41 8.67
CA THR A 133 4.31 12.12 9.25
C THR A 133 4.00 10.63 9.21
N ASP A 134 4.29 9.93 8.11
CA ASP A 134 4.10 8.49 8.03
C ASP A 134 5.00 7.76 9.04
N LEU A 135 6.26 8.18 9.14
CA LEU A 135 7.20 7.66 10.14
C LEU A 135 6.72 7.94 11.57
N PHE A 136 6.25 9.15 11.85
CA PHE A 136 5.71 9.48 13.17
C PHE A 136 4.48 8.62 13.50
N ALA A 137 3.55 8.46 12.55
CA ALA A 137 2.38 7.63 12.71
C ALA A 137 2.76 6.18 12.99
N GLN A 138 3.59 5.57 12.14
CA GLN A 138 4.03 4.18 12.31
C GLN A 138 4.71 3.95 13.67
N ASN A 139 5.60 4.85 14.09
CA ASN A 139 6.25 4.74 15.40
C ASN A 139 5.24 4.89 16.55
N LEU A 140 4.32 5.86 16.46
CA LEU A 140 3.30 6.08 17.48
C LEU A 140 2.37 4.86 17.62
N PHE A 141 1.97 4.27 16.50
CA PHE A 141 1.06 3.12 16.49
C PHE A 141 1.76 1.83 16.93
N ALA A 142 3.01 1.61 16.50
CA ALA A 142 3.81 0.47 16.95
C ALA A 142 4.08 0.49 18.48
N GLU A 143 4.09 1.66 19.13
CA GLU A 143 4.18 1.76 20.60
C GLU A 143 2.86 1.50 21.33
N TYR A 144 1.72 1.53 20.62
CA TYR A 144 0.38 1.41 21.21
C TYR A 144 -0.21 -0.01 21.09
N LEU A 145 0.30 -0.82 20.17
CA LEU A 145 -0.06 -2.23 19.97
C LEU A 145 0.76 -3.15 20.89
#